data_AF-A0A100WA35-F1
#
_entry.id   AF-A0A100WA35-F1
#
_cell.length_a   1.000
_cell.length_b   1.000
_cell.length_c   1.000
_cell.angle_alpha   90.00
_cell.angle_beta   90.00
_cell.angle_gamma   90.00
#
_symmetry.space_group_name_H-M   'P 1'
#
loop_
_entity.id
_entity.type
_entity.pdbx_description
1 polymer ?
#
loop_
_entity_poly.entity_id
_entity_poly.type
_entity_poly.pdbx_seq_one_letter_code
_entity_poly.pdbx_strand_id
1 'polypeptide(L)' 'MRNGTCKVCTGAVRHYPPPAGVDGPGAWAHLNRADWIDNPHDPDPTDEAIAAAQVPDPAAE' A
#
# COMPACT_ATOMS: atom_id res chain seq x y z
N MET A 1 -2.32 6.25 8.81
CA MET A 1 -1.73 4.89 8.73
C MET A 1 -1.68 4.47 7.27
N ARG A 2 -0.55 3.97 6.77
CA ARG A 2 -0.33 3.63 5.34
C ARG A 2 -0.65 2.16 5.00
N ASN A 3 -1.51 1.53 5.80
CA ASN A 3 -1.92 0.13 5.64
C ASN A 3 -3.36 0.10 5.14
N GLY A 4 -3.72 -0.96 4.41
CA GLY A 4 -5.07 -1.15 3.91
C GLY A 4 -5.33 -2.58 3.46
N THR A 5 -6.39 -2.74 2.67
CA THR A 5 -6.87 -4.04 2.18
C THR A 5 -6.86 -4.06 0.65
N CYS A 6 -6.53 -5.21 0.05
CA CYS A 6 -6.63 -5.38 -1.40
C CYS A 6 -8.07 -5.71 -1.83
N LYS A 7 -8.57 -5.05 -2.89
CA LYS A 7 -9.88 -5.30 -3.52
C LYS A 7 -10.00 -6.70 -4.13
N VAL A 8 -8.89 -7.26 -4.61
CA VAL A 8 -8.88 -8.54 -5.34
C VAL A 8 -8.91 -9.74 -4.39
N CYS A 9 -7.99 -9.77 -3.41
CA CYS A 9 -7.80 -10.95 -2.54
C CYS A 9 -8.21 -10.71 -1.09
N THR A 10 -8.63 -9.51 -0.71
CA THR A 10 -8.90 -9.09 0.68
C THR A 10 -7.68 -9.18 1.63
N GLY A 11 -6.49 -9.43 1.08
CA GLY A 11 -5.23 -9.47 1.81
C GLY A 11 -4.78 -8.08 2.29
N ALA A 12 -3.93 -8.07 3.31
CA ALA A 12 -3.39 -6.84 3.88
C ALA A 12 -2.29 -6.26 2.97
N VAL A 13 -2.39 -4.96 2.68
CA VAL A 13 -1.41 -4.22 1.86
C VAL A 13 -0.83 -3.02 2.60
N ARG A 14 0.40 -2.62 2.22
CA ARG A 14 1.07 -1.43 2.73
C ARG A 14 1.58 -0.55 1.61
N HIS A 15 1.41 0.76 1.77
CA HIS A 15 2.00 1.77 0.91
C HIS A 15 3.38 2.18 1.42
N TYR A 16 4.35 2.11 0.52
CA TYR A 16 5.72 2.58 0.69
C TYR A 16 5.88 3.87 -0.12
N PRO A 17 6.23 5.00 0.52
CA PRO A 17 6.52 6.23 -0.22
C PRO A 17 7.69 6.02 -1.19
N PRO A 18 7.82 6.88 -2.22
CA PRO A 18 9.01 6.87 -3.04
C PRO A 18 10.26 7.13 -2.17
N PRO A 19 11.45 6.66 -2.61
CA PRO A 19 12.70 6.97 -1.94
C PRO A 19 12.90 8.49 -1.77
N ALA A 20 13.61 8.88 -0.72
CA ALA A 20 13.90 10.29 -0.47
C ALA A 20 14.61 10.94 -1.68
N GLY A 21 14.12 12.10 -2.10
CA GLY A 21 14.65 12.83 -3.26
C GLY A 21 14.18 12.31 -4.62
N VAL A 22 13.28 11.33 -4.64
CA VAL A 22 12.61 10.86 -5.87
C VAL A 22 11.15 11.28 -5.82
N ASP A 23 10.74 12.11 -6.79
CA ASP A 23 9.35 12.46 -6.98
C ASP A 23 8.62 11.31 -7.70
N GLY A 24 7.47 10.92 -7.17
CA GLY A 24 6.64 9.90 -7.81
C GLY A 24 5.59 9.30 -6.89
N PRO A 25 4.64 8.55 -7.48
CA PRO A 25 3.74 7.73 -6.68
C PRO A 25 4.56 6.65 -5.97
N GLY A 26 4.29 6.46 -4.68
CA GLY A 26 4.86 5.33 -3.94
C GLY A 26 4.37 3.98 -4.48
N ALA A 27 4.75 2.90 -3.82
CA ALA A 27 4.39 1.55 -4.21
C ALA A 27 3.53 0.85 -3.15
N TRP A 28 2.61 0.00 -3.58
CA TRP A 28 1.84 -0.88 -2.70
C TRP A 28 2.40 -2.30 -2.74
N ALA A 29 2.33 -3.03 -1.62
CA ALA A 29 2.76 -4.43 -1.54
C ALA A 29 1.88 -5.23 -0.57
N HIS A 30 1.62 -6.50 -0.87
CA HIS A 30 1.01 -7.45 0.07
C HIS A 30 1.96 -7.76 1.21
N LEU A 31 1.42 -7.82 2.42
CA LEU A 31 2.20 -8.09 3.64
C LEU A 31 2.35 -9.58 3.93
N ASN A 32 1.40 -10.40 3.51
CA ASN A 32 1.43 -11.84 3.80
C ASN A 32 2.06 -12.60 2.64
N ARG A 33 3.01 -13.49 2.93
CA ARG A 33 3.67 -14.34 1.94
C ARG A 33 2.68 -15.22 1.15
N ALA A 34 1.63 -15.71 1.80
CA ALA A 34 0.63 -16.57 1.17
C ALA A 34 -0.07 -15.86 -0.01
N ASP A 35 -0.34 -14.55 0.12
CA ASP A 35 -0.97 -13.74 -0.94
C ASP A 35 -0.13 -13.76 -2.24
N TRP A 36 1.19 -13.86 -2.13
CA TRP A 36 2.10 -13.93 -3.28
C TRP A 36 2.20 -15.33 -3.91
N ILE A 37 1.93 -16.39 -3.14
CA ILE A 37 2.12 -17.78 -3.58
C ILE A 37 0.81 -18.35 -4.11
N ASP A 38 -0.26 -18.18 -3.36
CA ASP A 38 -1.54 -18.88 -3.60
C ASP A 38 -2.45 -18.11 -4.57
N ASN A 39 -2.28 -16.78 -4.67
CA ASN A 39 -3.04 -15.94 -5.59
C ASN A 39 -2.20 -14.74 -6.10
N PRO A 40 -1.17 -14.97 -6.93
CA PRO A 40 -0.28 -13.91 -7.37
C PRO A 40 -1.01 -12.89 -8.27
N HIS A 41 -1.01 -11.63 -7.85
CA HIS A 41 -1.49 -10.48 -8.64
C HIS A 41 -0.85 -9.17 -8.16
N ASP A 42 -0.97 -8.13 -8.96
CA ASP A 42 -0.56 -6.78 -8.55
C ASP A 42 -1.45 -6.27 -7.42
N PRO A 43 -0.90 -5.64 -6.36
CA PRO A 43 -1.69 -5.09 -5.27
C PRO A 43 -2.67 -4.02 -5.77
N ASP A 44 -3.95 -4.20 -5.49
CA ASP A 44 -5.02 -3.24 -5.78
C ASP A 44 -5.70 -2.81 -4.47
N PRO A 45 -5.25 -1.70 -3.83
CA PRO A 45 -5.78 -1.26 -2.53
C PRO A 45 -7.21 -0.70 -2.64
N THR A 46 -7.99 -0.78 -1.56
CA THR A 46 -9.29 -0.08 -1.46
C THR A 46 -9.12 1.43 -1.60
N ASP A 47 -10.17 2.12 -2.06
CA ASP A 47 -10.15 3.58 -2.21
C ASP A 47 -9.90 4.28 -0.86
N GLU A 48 -10.42 3.71 0.21
CA GLU A 48 -10.17 4.12 1.60
C GLU A 48 -8.68 4.02 1.96
N ALA A 49 -8.01 2.93 1.55
CA ALA A 49 -6.58 2.74 1.76
C ALA A 49 -5.75 3.74 0.95
N ILE A 50 -6.13 4.00 -0.30
CA ILE A 50 -5.50 5.01 -1.16
C ILE A 50 -5.62 6.39 -0.51
N ALA A 51 -6.82 6.77 -0.07
CA ALA A 51 -7.04 8.05 0.61
C ALA A 51 -6.20 8.16 1.90
N ALA A 52 -6.16 7.10 2.71
CA ALA A 52 -5.37 7.07 3.94
C ALA A 52 -3.85 7.17 3.70
N ALA A 53 -3.36 6.69 2.56
CA ALA A 53 -1.95 6.76 2.17
C ALA A 53 -1.51 8.13 1.63
N GLN A 54 -2.46 8.96 1.21
CA GLN A 54 -2.23 10.34 0.74
C GLN A 54 -2.22 11.36 1.87
N VAL A 55 -2.70 11.00 3.06
CA VAL A 55 -2.64 11.88 4.23
C VAL A 55 -1.18 12.02 4.65
N PRO A 56 -0.62 13.24 4.68
CA PRO A 56 0.75 13.46 5.14
C PRO A 56 0.91 12.96 6.57
N ASP A 57 2.07 12.39 6.87
CA ASP A 57 2.40 11.90 8.19
C ASP A 57 2.47 13.11 9.15
N PRO A 58 1.71 13.15 10.25
CA PRO A 58 1.76 14.28 11.20
C PRO A 58 3.10 14.38 11.95
N ALA A 59 4.05 13.46 11.71
CA ALA A 59 5.40 13.47 12.29
C ALA A 59 6.46 14.16 11.40
N ALA A 60 6.07 14.83 10.31
CA ALA A 60 6.99 15.49 9.37
C ALA A 60 7.19 17.01 9.62
N GLU A 61 6.78 17.55 10.77
CA GLU A 61 7.11 18.92 11.23
C GLU A 61 8.30 18.95 12.20
#